data_AF-A0A8J5JKP8-F1
#
_entry.id   AF-A0A8J5JKP8-F1
#
_cell.length_a   1.000
_cell.length_b   1.000
_cell.length_c   1.000
_cell.angle_alpha   90.00
_cell.angle_beta   90.00
_cell.angle_gamma   90.00
#
_symmetry.space_group_name_H-M   'P 1'
#
loop_
_entity.id
_entity.type
_entity.pdbx_description
1 polymer ?
#
loop_
_entity_poly.entity_id
_entity_poly.type
_entity_poly.pdbx_seq_one_letter_code
_entity_poly.pdbx_strand_id
1 'polypeptide(L)'
;MYLNVPLPLPVNSNPGMVFPHQKFTTDADMLNFATRLVTAALDMKERIEAGDLDVDRCSARERHQPMCMAQYNRVFSSYRRPAIPKDKLLSVVEYQQENQHIIVCYKNHMFRVEVVVEGTRMSQQQITTQLQEVLKAVDEYEGSDPPPVGIMTSDNRRTWAQSRQILAGETENQKILRVLETCVLVVCFDDPLPSKFNLATRTSHRASLSKRSSSINMNAQNTPTEDMTTRDEVNAGHQMIHGGGFNHNTANRWFDKTVQFVVTRDGWCGLCYEHSCAEGIVVIQLVEQILQATTAEKAQQEENVPEGVTQPEFEGQQDPEAVKAAAGGGASEVGFPSPEEPAPSPTRLEWKVTPVIYRRMQEAADHIDRLVEDLDFRILRYLGYGRNFMKKAKCSPDAFIQLALQLAFFRCHGQLTSTYESASTRRFRLGRVDSIRANTPQVLAWCEAMVLNAPLADRLTKYETAIKLQTEIMVNNILGQGIDIHLLGLREMAKEMGVDAPIFSHRSYHVSNHFRLSTSQVPTLSDSWMGYGAVVPDGYGASYNPHPDSIVFCLSAFNSCEETSTLEFGRSLERALDEMRVLMESKFK
;
A
#
# COMPACT_ATOMS: atom_id res chain seq x y z
N MET A 1 11.48 -0.73 15.30
CA MET A 1 10.15 -0.79 14.65
C MET A 1 9.78 -2.16 14.13
N TYR A 2 10.57 -2.81 13.25
CA TYR A 2 10.05 -3.95 12.46
C TYR A 2 10.55 -5.33 12.90
N LEU A 3 11.87 -5.59 12.82
CA LEU A 3 12.42 -6.95 12.86
C LEU A 3 12.24 -7.71 14.19
N ASN A 4 12.00 -7.01 15.30
CA ASN A 4 11.73 -7.61 16.61
C ASN A 4 10.23 -7.82 16.87
N VAL A 5 9.35 -7.32 16.00
CA VAL A 5 7.89 -7.42 16.19
C VAL A 5 7.42 -8.77 15.67
N PRO A 6 6.81 -9.62 16.52
CA PRO A 6 6.41 -10.97 16.13
C PRO A 6 5.02 -11.03 15.50
N LEU A 7 4.26 -9.92 15.46
CA LEU A 7 2.92 -9.90 14.88
C LEU A 7 2.95 -10.26 13.37
N PRO A 8 1.87 -10.90 12.86
CA PRO A 8 1.63 -11.05 11.43
C PRO A 8 1.97 -9.82 10.60
N LEU A 9 2.55 -10.00 9.41
CA LEU A 9 2.81 -8.89 8.49
C LEU A 9 1.54 -8.23 7.93
N PRO A 10 0.56 -8.98 7.35
CA PRO A 10 -0.67 -8.37 6.89
C PRO A 10 -1.41 -7.69 8.05
N VAL A 11 -2.13 -6.61 7.74
CA VAL A 11 -2.82 -5.73 8.69
C VAL A 11 -1.89 -4.94 9.61
N ASN A 12 -0.99 -5.61 10.34
CA ASN A 12 -0.22 -4.99 11.43
C ASN A 12 1.05 -4.27 10.99
N SER A 13 1.62 -4.61 9.82
CA SER A 13 2.91 -4.07 9.37
C SER A 13 2.87 -3.63 7.91
N ASN A 14 2.42 -4.51 7.01
CA ASN A 14 2.43 -4.28 5.57
C ASN A 14 1.24 -3.39 5.17
N PRO A 15 1.50 -2.16 4.67
CA PRO A 15 0.45 -1.33 4.11
C PRO A 15 -0.07 -1.90 2.78
N GLY A 16 -1.34 -1.64 2.49
CA GLY A 16 -1.94 -1.87 1.18
C GLY A 16 -2.18 -0.53 0.48
N MET A 17 -1.74 -0.40 -0.76
CA MET A 17 -2.04 0.76 -1.61
C MET A 17 -2.97 0.34 -2.74
N VAL A 18 -4.05 1.10 -2.94
CA VAL A 18 -5.00 0.92 -4.05
C VAL A 18 -4.70 1.97 -5.10
N PHE A 19 -4.55 1.53 -6.35
CA PHE A 19 -4.30 2.38 -7.52
C PHE A 19 -5.61 2.92 -8.09
N PRO A 20 -5.57 3.88 -9.04
CA PRO A 20 -6.79 4.29 -9.73
C PRO A 20 -7.41 3.08 -10.42
N HIS A 21 -8.74 2.98 -10.34
CA HIS A 21 -9.48 1.85 -10.92
C HIS A 21 -9.27 1.80 -12.43
N GLN A 22 -8.92 0.61 -12.94
CA GLN A 22 -8.66 0.37 -14.34
C GLN A 22 -9.93 -0.14 -15.04
N LYS A 23 -10.07 0.14 -16.34
CA LYS A 23 -11.17 -0.40 -17.15
C LYS A 23 -10.64 -1.55 -17.99
N PHE A 24 -10.89 -2.78 -17.56
CA PHE A 24 -10.59 -3.99 -18.33
C PHE A 24 -11.88 -4.52 -18.94
N THR A 25 -11.86 -4.77 -20.24
CA THR A 25 -12.96 -5.44 -20.96
C THR A 25 -12.64 -6.89 -21.29
N THR A 26 -11.34 -7.20 -21.38
CA THR A 26 -10.82 -8.53 -21.67
C THR A 26 -9.64 -8.88 -20.76
N ASP A 27 -9.31 -10.17 -20.67
CA ASP A 27 -8.09 -10.64 -20.01
C ASP A 27 -6.83 -10.06 -20.67
N ALA A 28 -6.88 -9.73 -21.97
CA ALA A 28 -5.79 -9.07 -22.67
C ALA A 28 -5.55 -7.64 -22.15
N ASP A 29 -6.60 -6.89 -21.80
CA ASP A 29 -6.45 -5.55 -21.22
C ASP A 29 -5.75 -5.61 -19.86
N MET A 30 -6.16 -6.57 -19.02
CA MET A 30 -5.56 -6.83 -17.72
C MET A 30 -4.09 -7.24 -17.86
N LEU A 31 -3.79 -8.16 -18.79
CA LEU A 31 -2.42 -8.59 -19.10
C LEU A 31 -1.56 -7.42 -19.56
N ASN A 32 -2.04 -6.62 -20.50
CA ASN A 32 -1.31 -5.46 -21.01
C ASN A 32 -1.01 -4.45 -19.90
N PHE A 33 -1.96 -4.23 -18.97
CA PHE A 33 -1.72 -3.40 -17.79
C PHE A 33 -0.65 -4.00 -16.87
N ALA A 34 -0.74 -5.30 -16.55
CA ALA A 34 0.24 -5.99 -15.73
C ALA A 34 1.64 -5.97 -16.35
N THR A 35 1.75 -6.18 -17.67
CA THR A 35 3.00 -6.07 -18.41
C THR A 35 3.59 -4.67 -18.29
N ARG A 36 2.82 -3.61 -18.57
CA ARG A 36 3.30 -2.22 -18.44
C ARG A 36 3.79 -1.93 -17.02
N LEU A 37 3.07 -2.41 -16.02
CA LEU A 37 3.44 -2.24 -14.61
C LEU A 37 4.78 -2.92 -14.29
N VAL A 38 4.98 -4.14 -14.78
CA VAL A 38 6.21 -4.92 -14.61
C VAL A 38 7.37 -4.27 -15.35
N THR A 39 7.20 -3.90 -16.62
CA THR A 39 8.22 -3.21 -17.43
C THR A 39 8.65 -1.90 -16.77
N ALA A 40 7.70 -1.03 -16.43
CA ALA A 40 8.02 0.24 -15.78
C ALA A 40 8.68 0.07 -14.40
N ALA A 41 8.33 -0.97 -13.64
CA ALA A 41 9.01 -1.28 -12.39
C ALA A 41 10.46 -1.73 -12.60
N LEU A 42 10.74 -2.40 -13.71
CA LEU A 42 12.07 -2.87 -14.05
C LEU A 42 12.94 -1.74 -14.64
N ASP A 43 12.38 -0.85 -15.44
CA ASP A 43 13.04 0.41 -15.83
C ASP A 43 13.40 1.24 -14.60
N MET A 44 12.48 1.32 -13.62
CA MET A 44 12.75 2.00 -12.35
C MET A 44 13.88 1.32 -11.55
N LYS A 45 13.93 -0.01 -11.53
CA LYS A 45 15.03 -0.76 -10.91
C LYS A 45 16.37 -0.42 -11.57
N GLU A 46 16.42 -0.43 -12.90
CA GLU A 46 17.64 -0.12 -13.66
C GLU A 46 18.12 1.31 -13.40
N ARG A 47 17.20 2.28 -13.35
CA ARG A 47 17.51 3.67 -12.99
C ARG A 47 18.06 3.78 -11.56
N ILE A 48 17.50 3.05 -10.60
CA ILE A 48 18.01 2.98 -9.22
C ILE A 48 19.45 2.44 -9.21
N GLU A 49 19.72 1.36 -9.93
CA GLU A 49 21.03 0.71 -9.99
C GLU A 49 22.08 1.57 -10.71
N ALA A 50 21.67 2.30 -11.75
CA ALA A 50 22.50 3.28 -12.45
C ALA A 50 22.75 4.56 -11.65
N GLY A 51 21.98 4.80 -10.58
CA GLY A 51 22.02 6.06 -9.83
C GLY A 51 21.37 7.23 -10.58
N ASP A 52 20.49 6.94 -11.53
CA ASP A 52 19.79 7.89 -12.42
C ASP A 52 18.38 8.26 -11.91
N LEU A 53 18.30 8.52 -10.60
CA LEU A 53 17.11 9.08 -9.99
C LEU A 53 17.34 10.54 -9.62
N ASP A 54 16.33 11.36 -9.88
CA ASP A 54 16.29 12.72 -9.36
C ASP A 54 16.35 12.69 -7.84
N VAL A 55 17.28 13.47 -7.28
CA VAL A 55 17.43 13.57 -5.84
C VAL A 55 16.19 14.24 -5.26
N ASP A 56 15.51 13.52 -4.37
CA ASP A 56 14.40 14.06 -3.59
C ASP A 56 14.87 15.29 -2.80
N ARG A 57 14.05 16.34 -2.82
CA ARG A 57 14.36 17.61 -2.16
C ARG A 57 13.21 18.09 -1.30
N CYS A 58 13.58 18.75 -0.20
CA CYS A 58 12.62 19.35 0.71
C CYS A 58 11.79 20.44 0.03
N SER A 59 10.47 20.26 0.04
CA SER A 59 9.50 21.22 -0.50
C SER A 59 9.09 22.31 0.50
N ALA A 60 9.20 22.02 1.80
CA ALA A 60 8.86 22.93 2.89
C ALA A 60 9.99 22.98 3.93
N ARG A 61 10.30 24.19 4.44
CA ARG A 61 11.43 24.53 5.35
C ARG A 61 12.81 24.09 4.82
N GLU A 62 13.80 24.98 4.80
CA GLU A 62 15.11 24.71 4.15
C GLU A 62 14.93 24.08 2.74
N ARG A 63 14.20 24.80 1.89
CA ARG A 63 13.81 24.32 0.56
C ARG A 63 15.04 23.90 -0.23
N HIS A 64 14.88 22.86 -1.04
CA HIS A 64 15.92 22.29 -1.89
C HIS A 64 17.03 21.52 -1.16
N GLN A 65 17.02 21.41 0.17
CA GLN A 65 17.91 20.49 0.88
C GLN A 65 17.71 19.06 0.32
N PRO A 66 18.79 18.38 -0.11
CA PRO A 66 18.71 17.02 -0.61
C PRO A 66 18.30 16.06 0.51
N MET A 67 17.49 15.07 0.15
CA MET A 67 17.10 13.97 1.01
C MET A 67 17.92 12.72 0.68
N CYS A 68 18.07 11.84 1.67
CA CYS A 68 18.75 10.57 1.53
C CYS A 68 17.95 9.66 0.59
N MET A 69 18.64 9.12 -0.41
CA MET A 69 18.07 8.21 -1.43
C MET A 69 18.30 6.72 -1.11
N ALA A 70 18.97 6.38 0.00
CA ALA A 70 19.39 5.01 0.32
C ALA A 70 18.25 3.99 0.46
N GLN A 71 17.01 4.46 0.66
CA GLN A 71 15.83 3.60 0.77
C GLN A 71 15.38 3.08 -0.61
N TYR A 72 15.55 3.85 -1.69
CA TYR A 72 15.20 3.42 -3.05
C TYR A 72 15.97 2.16 -3.45
N ASN A 73 17.26 2.11 -3.13
CA ASN A 73 18.16 0.97 -3.39
C ASN A 73 17.70 -0.36 -2.76
N ARG A 74 16.69 -0.33 -1.88
CA ARG A 74 16.20 -1.50 -1.14
C ARG A 74 14.87 -2.02 -1.68
N VAL A 75 14.11 -1.22 -2.41
CA VAL A 75 12.70 -1.54 -2.75
C VAL A 75 12.61 -2.82 -3.58
N PHE A 76 13.40 -2.93 -4.64
CA PHE A 76 13.42 -4.12 -5.53
C PHE A 76 14.45 -5.18 -5.12
N SER A 77 15.27 -4.88 -4.11
CA SER A 77 16.41 -5.71 -3.73
C SER A 77 16.33 -6.25 -2.29
N SER A 78 15.17 -6.15 -1.63
CA SER A 78 15.01 -6.61 -0.25
C SER A 78 14.06 -7.78 -0.12
N TYR A 79 14.23 -8.50 0.98
CA TYR A 79 13.35 -9.57 1.43
C TYR A 79 13.41 -9.66 2.96
N ARG A 80 12.25 -9.81 3.63
CA ARG A 80 12.20 -9.99 5.08
C ARG A 80 12.13 -11.46 5.45
N ARG A 81 13.26 -12.05 5.83
CA ARG A 81 13.34 -13.44 6.25
C ARG A 81 12.89 -13.59 7.71
N PRO A 82 11.89 -14.44 8.02
CA PRO A 82 11.50 -14.71 9.40
C PRO A 82 12.64 -15.43 10.13
N ALA A 83 12.89 -15.04 11.38
CA ALA A 83 13.92 -15.67 12.20
C ALA A 83 13.66 -15.48 13.70
N ILE A 84 14.28 -16.36 14.50
CA ILE A 84 14.24 -16.31 15.97
C ILE A 84 15.64 -15.93 16.47
N PRO A 85 15.79 -14.98 17.41
CA PRO A 85 14.72 -14.26 18.11
C PRO A 85 14.11 -13.08 17.33
N LYS A 86 14.71 -12.68 16.21
CA LYS A 86 14.28 -11.54 15.38
C LYS A 86 14.46 -11.84 13.89
N ASP A 87 13.59 -11.26 13.06
CA ASP A 87 13.63 -11.34 11.61
C ASP A 87 14.93 -10.70 11.05
N LYS A 88 15.23 -11.01 9.79
CA LYS A 88 16.36 -10.43 9.06
C LYS A 88 15.86 -9.73 7.80
N LEU A 89 16.26 -8.47 7.61
CA LEU A 89 16.13 -7.81 6.32
C LEU A 89 17.33 -8.20 5.47
N LEU A 90 17.11 -8.99 4.43
CA LEU A 90 18.13 -9.35 3.46
C LEU A 90 18.18 -8.28 2.38
N SER A 91 19.38 -7.98 1.91
CA SER A 91 19.60 -7.21 0.69
C SER A 91 20.25 -8.12 -0.34
N VAL A 92 19.62 -8.25 -1.50
CA VAL A 92 20.14 -9.04 -2.63
C VAL A 92 21.18 -8.26 -3.45
N VAL A 93 21.64 -7.10 -2.96
CA VAL A 93 22.76 -6.37 -3.57
C VAL A 93 24.03 -7.25 -3.62
N GLU A 94 24.22 -8.14 -2.65
CA GLU A 94 25.31 -9.11 -2.65
C GLU A 94 25.13 -10.26 -3.67
N TYR A 95 23.93 -10.39 -4.24
CA TYR A 95 23.51 -11.47 -5.15
C TYR A 95 22.78 -10.91 -6.38
N GLN A 96 23.21 -9.76 -6.90
CA GLN A 96 22.56 -9.07 -8.03
C GLN A 96 22.38 -9.96 -9.27
N GLN A 97 23.30 -10.91 -9.48
CA GLN A 97 23.23 -11.88 -10.57
C GLN A 97 22.02 -12.83 -10.45
N GLU A 98 21.49 -13.05 -9.23
CA GLU A 98 20.30 -13.86 -9.00
C GLU A 98 19.00 -13.02 -9.00
N ASN A 99 19.09 -11.68 -9.05
CA ASN A 99 17.94 -10.77 -9.02
C ASN A 99 17.44 -10.41 -10.42
N GLN A 100 17.16 -11.43 -11.22
CA GLN A 100 16.91 -11.33 -12.67
C GLN A 100 15.56 -11.94 -13.11
N HIS A 101 14.73 -12.32 -12.13
CA HIS A 101 13.40 -12.92 -12.33
C HIS A 101 12.35 -12.27 -11.43
N ILE A 102 11.08 -12.40 -11.83
CA ILE A 102 9.92 -12.08 -11.00
C ILE A 102 9.21 -13.37 -10.58
N ILE A 103 8.26 -13.23 -9.66
CA ILE A 103 7.35 -14.31 -9.29
C ILE A 103 5.94 -13.91 -9.71
N VAL A 104 5.25 -14.83 -10.38
CA VAL A 104 3.84 -14.65 -10.74
C VAL A 104 3.00 -15.64 -9.95
N CYS A 105 2.05 -15.11 -9.19
CA CYS A 105 1.08 -15.86 -8.40
C CYS A 105 -0.30 -15.82 -9.08
N TYR A 106 -0.90 -16.97 -9.36
CA TYR A 106 -2.29 -17.06 -9.82
C TYR A 106 -2.94 -18.33 -9.27
N LYS A 107 -4.09 -18.19 -8.58
CA LYS A 107 -4.80 -19.29 -7.91
C LYS A 107 -3.86 -20.17 -7.06
N ASN A 108 -2.98 -19.52 -6.29
CA ASN A 108 -1.96 -20.14 -5.42
C ASN A 108 -0.83 -20.88 -6.16
N HIS A 109 -0.87 -20.99 -7.49
CA HIS A 109 0.30 -21.42 -8.26
C HIS A 109 1.33 -20.29 -8.28
N MET A 110 2.60 -20.63 -8.09
CA MET A 110 3.72 -19.70 -8.17
C MET A 110 4.62 -20.09 -9.34
N PHE A 111 4.97 -19.12 -10.17
CA PHE A 111 5.87 -19.30 -11.30
C PHE A 111 7.07 -18.37 -11.17
N ARG A 112 8.26 -18.90 -11.44
CA ARG A 112 9.44 -18.09 -11.75
C ARG A 112 9.37 -17.68 -13.22
N VAL A 113 9.44 -16.38 -13.45
CA VAL A 113 9.49 -15.79 -14.80
C VAL A 113 10.77 -14.99 -14.90
N GLU A 114 11.68 -15.41 -15.77
CA GLU A 114 12.87 -14.61 -16.08
C GLU A 114 12.45 -13.26 -16.66
N VAL A 115 13.18 -12.21 -16.34
CA VAL A 115 13.00 -10.88 -16.95
C VAL A 115 14.30 -10.33 -17.52
N VAL A 116 15.41 -11.01 -17.25
CA VAL A 116 16.71 -10.81 -17.89
C VAL A 116 17.30 -12.19 -18.20
N VAL A 117 17.67 -12.42 -19.45
CA VAL A 117 18.22 -13.69 -19.95
C VAL A 117 19.58 -13.41 -20.57
N GLU A 118 20.60 -14.11 -20.11
CA GLU A 118 21.99 -13.92 -20.57
C GLU A 118 22.46 -12.45 -20.51
N GLY A 119 22.01 -11.72 -19.49
CA GLY A 119 22.31 -10.30 -19.29
C GLY A 119 21.49 -9.33 -20.16
N THR A 120 20.59 -9.85 -20.99
CA THR A 120 19.71 -9.05 -21.85
C THR A 120 18.31 -8.97 -21.26
N ARG A 121 17.78 -7.75 -21.17
CA ARG A 121 16.44 -7.45 -20.70
C ARG A 121 15.38 -8.01 -21.65
N MET A 122 14.36 -8.70 -21.13
CA MET A 122 13.24 -9.13 -21.95
C MET A 122 12.45 -7.93 -22.51
N SER A 123 12.02 -8.05 -23.76
CA SER A 123 11.11 -7.09 -24.40
C SER A 123 9.74 -7.11 -23.70
N GLN A 124 8.98 -6.03 -23.89
CA GLN A 124 7.62 -5.96 -23.36
C GLN A 124 6.73 -7.08 -23.95
N GLN A 125 6.91 -7.40 -25.23
CA GLN A 125 6.18 -8.47 -25.90
C GLN A 125 6.52 -9.84 -25.28
N GLN A 126 7.81 -10.11 -25.04
CA GLN A 126 8.25 -11.32 -24.36
C GLN A 126 7.61 -11.43 -22.97
N ILE A 127 7.62 -10.34 -22.17
CA ILE A 127 6.97 -10.34 -20.84
C ILE A 127 5.47 -10.62 -20.95
N THR A 128 4.76 -10.00 -21.90
CA THR A 128 3.33 -10.30 -22.13
C THR A 128 3.11 -11.78 -22.46
N THR A 129 3.92 -12.36 -23.34
CA THR A 129 3.84 -13.79 -23.67
C THR A 129 4.07 -14.66 -22.44
N GLN A 130 5.07 -14.35 -21.61
CA GLN A 130 5.34 -15.08 -20.38
C GLN A 130 4.18 -15.02 -19.38
N LEU A 131 3.58 -13.85 -19.17
CA LEU A 131 2.42 -13.70 -18.27
C LEU A 131 1.19 -14.43 -18.81
N GLN A 132 0.97 -14.38 -20.13
CA GLN A 132 -0.10 -15.12 -20.79
C GLN A 132 0.08 -16.63 -20.66
N GLU A 133 1.31 -17.14 -20.82
CA GLU A 133 1.64 -18.55 -20.60
C GLU A 133 1.35 -18.99 -19.17
N VAL A 134 1.65 -18.16 -18.16
CA VAL A 134 1.31 -18.46 -16.75
C VAL A 134 -0.19 -18.58 -16.56
N LEU A 135 -0.98 -17.59 -17.00
CA LEU A 135 -2.45 -17.62 -16.85
C LEU A 135 -3.04 -18.85 -17.55
N LYS A 136 -2.61 -19.11 -18.79
CA LYS A 136 -3.05 -20.27 -19.57
C LYS A 136 -2.68 -21.58 -18.87
N ALA A 137 -1.44 -21.72 -18.40
CA ALA A 137 -0.97 -22.93 -17.74
C ALA A 137 -1.74 -23.25 -16.45
N VAL A 138 -2.28 -22.24 -15.77
CA VAL A 138 -3.13 -22.41 -14.57
C VAL A 138 -4.57 -22.69 -14.95
N ASP A 139 -5.14 -21.96 -15.90
CA ASP A 139 -6.55 -22.15 -16.32
C ASP A 139 -6.77 -23.50 -17.02
N GLU A 140 -5.75 -24.04 -17.69
CA GLU A 140 -5.75 -25.37 -18.30
C GLU A 140 -5.21 -26.48 -17.37
N TYR A 141 -4.91 -26.16 -16.10
CA TYR A 141 -4.36 -27.15 -15.17
C TYR A 141 -5.42 -28.16 -14.71
N GLU A 142 -5.26 -29.42 -15.10
CA GLU A 142 -6.19 -30.51 -14.74
C GLU A 142 -5.81 -31.26 -13.44
N GLY A 143 -4.72 -30.85 -12.78
CA GLY A 143 -4.29 -31.48 -11.53
C GLY A 143 -5.04 -30.98 -10.30
N SER A 144 -4.70 -31.52 -9.13
CA SER A 144 -5.21 -31.01 -7.85
C SER A 144 -4.65 -29.64 -7.53
N ASP A 145 -5.48 -28.76 -6.94
CA ASP A 145 -5.06 -27.44 -6.48
C ASP A 145 -3.71 -27.49 -5.73
N PRO A 146 -2.81 -26.52 -5.97
CA PRO A 146 -1.52 -26.50 -5.32
C PRO A 146 -1.71 -26.24 -3.81
N PRO A 147 -0.83 -26.79 -2.95
CA PRO A 147 -0.88 -26.48 -1.53
C PRO A 147 -0.70 -24.96 -1.33
N PRO A 148 -1.52 -24.30 -0.50
CA PRO A 148 -1.54 -22.84 -0.32
C PRO A 148 -0.37 -22.34 0.56
N VAL A 149 0.88 -22.70 0.22
CA VAL A 149 2.08 -22.47 1.05
C VAL A 149 2.28 -20.99 1.39
N GLY A 150 1.90 -20.08 0.49
CA GLY A 150 1.98 -18.63 0.69
C GLY A 150 1.26 -18.15 1.96
N ILE A 151 0.21 -18.85 2.40
CA ILE A 151 -0.57 -18.45 3.58
C ILE A 151 0.25 -18.47 4.87
N MET A 152 1.28 -19.32 4.97
CA MET A 152 2.12 -19.37 6.17
C MET A 152 2.94 -18.08 6.37
N THR A 153 3.16 -17.29 5.30
CA THR A 153 3.82 -15.99 5.40
C THR A 153 2.95 -14.92 6.09
N SER A 154 1.65 -15.18 6.20
CA SER A 154 0.69 -14.31 6.90
C SER A 154 0.64 -14.52 8.42
N ASP A 155 1.28 -15.56 8.95
CA ASP A 155 1.21 -15.91 10.36
C ASP A 155 2.18 -15.07 11.22
N ASN A 156 2.08 -15.22 12.55
CA ASN A 156 3.03 -14.71 13.52
C ASN A 156 4.47 -15.03 13.09
N ARG A 157 5.37 -14.04 13.16
CA ARG A 157 6.74 -14.14 12.62
C ARG A 157 7.54 -15.29 13.24
N ARG A 158 7.30 -15.61 14.52
CA ARG A 158 7.99 -16.71 15.21
C ARG A 158 7.44 -18.06 14.77
N THR A 159 6.13 -18.18 14.63
CA THR A 159 5.50 -19.40 14.10
C THR A 159 5.92 -19.62 12.65
N TRP A 160 5.89 -18.56 11.83
CA TRP A 160 6.38 -18.63 10.45
C TRP A 160 7.86 -18.99 10.38
N ALA A 161 8.72 -18.45 11.25
CA ALA A 161 10.14 -18.84 11.29
C ALA A 161 10.33 -20.36 11.53
N GLN A 162 9.54 -20.94 12.43
CA GLN A 162 9.57 -22.39 12.71
C GLN A 162 9.02 -23.21 11.53
N SER A 163 7.86 -22.83 11.00
CA SER A 163 7.23 -23.49 9.85
C SER A 163 8.14 -23.43 8.62
N ARG A 164 8.78 -22.29 8.38
CA ARG A 164 9.75 -22.10 7.29
C ARG A 164 10.98 -23.00 7.45
N GLN A 165 11.47 -23.20 8.67
CA GLN A 165 12.59 -24.11 8.91
C GLN A 165 12.23 -25.57 8.58
N ILE A 166 11.02 -26.00 8.93
CA ILE A 166 10.51 -27.33 8.58
C ILE A 166 10.32 -27.45 7.07
N LEU A 167 9.74 -26.41 6.42
CA LEU A 167 9.52 -26.37 4.98
C LEU A 167 10.86 -26.46 4.23
N ALA A 168 11.87 -25.75 4.72
CA ALA A 168 13.24 -25.79 4.22
C ALA A 168 13.98 -27.09 4.55
N GLY A 169 13.37 -28.07 5.23
CA GLY A 169 13.97 -29.40 5.41
C GLY A 169 14.10 -30.17 4.09
N GLU A 170 13.24 -29.86 3.11
CA GLU A 170 13.27 -30.44 1.77
C GLU A 170 14.16 -29.63 0.82
N THR A 171 15.09 -30.29 0.12
CA THR A 171 16.06 -29.63 -0.78
C THR A 171 15.40 -28.80 -1.88
N GLU A 172 14.31 -29.30 -2.48
CA GLU A 172 13.59 -28.56 -3.52
C GLU A 172 12.91 -27.30 -2.96
N ASN A 173 12.35 -27.37 -1.76
CA ASN A 173 11.76 -26.19 -1.10
C ASN A 173 12.81 -25.15 -0.75
N GLN A 174 14.04 -25.55 -0.39
CA GLN A 174 15.13 -24.60 -0.17
C GLN A 174 15.44 -23.79 -1.43
N LYS A 175 15.47 -24.46 -2.59
CA LYS A 175 15.68 -23.79 -3.89
C LYS A 175 14.55 -22.82 -4.19
N ILE A 176 13.29 -23.22 -3.97
CA ILE A 176 12.12 -22.35 -4.16
C ILE A 176 12.18 -21.13 -3.23
N LEU A 177 12.50 -21.34 -1.95
CA LEU A 177 12.67 -20.25 -0.99
C LEU A 177 13.78 -19.28 -1.40
N ARG A 178 14.89 -19.77 -1.99
CA ARG A 178 15.94 -18.92 -2.54
C ARG A 178 15.41 -18.09 -3.72
N VAL A 179 14.67 -18.70 -4.64
CA VAL A 179 14.03 -18.02 -5.77
C VAL A 179 13.08 -16.90 -5.29
N LEU A 180 12.31 -17.13 -4.23
CA LEU A 180 11.43 -16.10 -3.64
C LEU A 180 12.20 -14.98 -2.94
N GLU A 181 13.34 -15.30 -2.32
CA GLU A 181 14.21 -14.30 -1.69
C GLU A 181 14.89 -13.39 -2.71
N THR A 182 15.27 -13.94 -3.86
CA THR A 182 16.05 -13.23 -4.88
C THR A 182 15.24 -12.60 -5.99
N CYS A 183 13.93 -12.86 -6.11
CA CYS A 183 13.13 -12.22 -7.15
C CYS A 183 13.10 -10.68 -7.04
N VAL A 184 12.83 -9.98 -8.13
CA VAL A 184 12.69 -8.52 -8.13
C VAL A 184 11.42 -8.09 -7.39
N LEU A 185 10.30 -8.69 -7.76
CA LEU A 185 8.96 -8.41 -7.25
C LEU A 185 8.06 -9.63 -7.43
N VAL A 186 6.88 -9.60 -6.81
CA VAL A 186 5.78 -10.53 -7.09
C VAL A 186 4.67 -9.82 -7.84
N VAL A 187 4.05 -10.50 -8.80
CA VAL A 187 2.78 -10.11 -9.43
C VAL A 187 1.73 -11.13 -9.02
N CYS A 188 0.62 -10.68 -8.45
CA CYS A 188 -0.48 -11.53 -8.04
C CYS A 188 -1.68 -11.24 -8.94
N PHE A 189 -2.04 -12.20 -9.79
CA PHE A 189 -3.32 -12.19 -10.48
C PHE A 189 -4.36 -12.76 -9.54
N ASP A 190 -5.35 -11.94 -9.21
CA ASP A 190 -6.30 -12.21 -8.16
C ASP A 190 -7.72 -12.31 -8.70
N ASP A 191 -8.51 -13.18 -8.10
CA ASP A 191 -9.95 -13.14 -8.30
C ASP A 191 -10.57 -11.99 -7.46
N PRO A 192 -11.60 -11.29 -7.98
CA PRO A 192 -12.29 -10.27 -7.20
C PRO A 192 -12.88 -10.85 -5.91
N LEU A 193 -12.71 -10.16 -4.79
CA LEU A 193 -13.45 -10.52 -3.58
C LEU A 193 -14.96 -10.31 -3.81
N PRO A 194 -15.84 -11.08 -3.14
CA PRO A 194 -17.28 -10.90 -3.26
C PRO A 194 -17.70 -9.46 -2.95
N SER A 195 -18.65 -8.88 -3.69
CA SER A 195 -19.11 -7.49 -3.49
C SER A 195 -19.61 -7.21 -2.07
N LYS A 196 -20.05 -8.24 -1.37
CA LYS A 196 -20.56 -8.20 0.01
C LYS A 196 -19.51 -8.48 1.09
N PHE A 197 -18.25 -8.70 0.74
CA PHE A 197 -17.20 -9.12 1.67
C PHE A 197 -17.07 -8.19 2.89
N ASN A 198 -17.05 -6.88 2.65
CA ASN A 198 -16.98 -5.83 3.67
C ASN A 198 -18.36 -5.34 4.16
N LEU A 199 -19.47 -6.04 3.84
CA LEU A 199 -20.79 -5.67 4.40
C LEU A 199 -20.92 -6.09 5.87
N ALA A 200 -20.32 -7.21 6.27
CA ALA A 200 -20.27 -7.62 7.68
C ALA A 200 -19.56 -6.57 8.55
N THR A 201 -18.46 -5.99 8.04
CA THR A 201 -17.71 -4.91 8.70
C THR A 201 -18.46 -3.56 8.66
N ARG A 202 -19.32 -3.33 7.65
CA ARG A 202 -20.20 -2.14 7.59
C ARG A 202 -21.44 -2.20 8.48
N THR A 203 -21.88 -3.39 8.86
CA THR A 203 -23.17 -3.61 9.55
C THR A 203 -23.00 -4.06 11.01
N SER A 204 -21.83 -3.81 11.62
CA SER A 204 -21.58 -4.14 13.02
C SER A 204 -22.80 -3.81 13.89
N HIS A 205 -23.16 -4.77 14.74
CA HIS A 205 -24.48 -5.02 15.36
C HIS A 205 -25.18 -3.82 16.06
N ARG A 206 -24.56 -2.64 16.14
CA ARG A 206 -25.13 -1.39 16.66
C ARG A 206 -25.99 -0.61 15.66
N ALA A 207 -25.85 -0.81 14.35
CA ALA A 207 -26.61 -0.04 13.35
C ALA A 207 -28.13 -0.33 13.36
N SER A 208 -28.58 -1.45 13.96
CA SER A 208 -30.03 -1.74 14.08
C SER A 208 -30.73 -0.96 15.21
N LEU A 209 -29.97 -0.35 16.14
CA LEU A 209 -30.52 0.35 17.30
C LEU A 209 -30.69 1.87 17.11
N SER A 210 -30.18 2.46 16.02
CA SER A 210 -30.27 3.91 15.79
C SER A 210 -31.45 4.36 14.91
N LYS A 211 -32.44 3.48 14.65
CA LYS A 211 -33.61 3.80 13.80
C LYS A 211 -34.62 4.79 14.42
N ARG A 212 -34.29 5.51 15.48
CA ARG A 212 -35.15 6.57 16.02
C ARG A 212 -34.41 7.90 16.15
N SER A 213 -34.86 8.83 15.30
CA SER A 213 -34.72 10.29 15.40
C SER A 213 -33.40 10.91 14.97
N SER A 214 -33.30 11.22 13.68
CA SER A 214 -32.84 12.53 13.22
C SER A 214 -33.18 12.73 11.74
N SER A 215 -34.16 13.59 11.47
CA SER A 215 -34.48 14.14 10.16
C SER A 215 -33.44 15.20 9.79
N ILE A 216 -32.35 14.82 9.13
CA ILE A 216 -31.36 15.74 8.56
C ILE A 216 -30.85 15.19 7.21
N ASN A 217 -31.18 15.93 6.15
CA ASN A 217 -30.60 15.99 4.79
C ASN A 217 -30.00 14.71 4.18
N MET A 218 -30.80 14.01 3.37
CA MET A 218 -30.47 12.74 2.70
C MET A 218 -29.80 12.84 1.32
N ASN A 219 -29.32 14.02 0.88
CA ASN A 219 -28.91 14.21 -0.52
C ASN A 219 -27.39 14.34 -0.79
N ALA A 220 -26.52 13.69 0.00
CA ALA A 220 -25.09 13.62 -0.37
C ALA A 220 -24.39 12.28 -0.08
N GLN A 221 -25.06 11.27 0.48
CA GLN A 221 -24.42 9.97 0.79
C GLN A 221 -25.30 8.74 0.48
N ASN A 222 -26.35 8.89 -0.33
CA ASN A 222 -27.07 7.76 -0.90
C ASN A 222 -27.51 8.12 -2.32
N THR A 223 -26.73 7.71 -3.31
CA THR A 223 -27.27 7.27 -4.59
C THR A 223 -27.55 5.77 -4.45
N PRO A 224 -28.77 5.33 -4.11
CA PRO A 224 -29.12 3.92 -4.17
C PRO A 224 -29.46 3.56 -5.62
N THR A 225 -28.46 3.63 -6.50
CA THR A 225 -28.48 3.06 -7.86
C THR A 225 -27.11 2.52 -8.28
N GLU A 226 -26.14 2.37 -7.36
CA GLU A 226 -24.97 1.55 -7.66
C GLU A 226 -25.38 0.08 -7.55
N ASP A 227 -25.30 -0.57 -8.71
CA ASP A 227 -25.57 -1.97 -8.91
C ASP A 227 -24.87 -2.79 -7.80
N MET A 228 -25.62 -3.55 -6.99
CA MET A 228 -25.07 -4.39 -5.90
C MET A 228 -24.13 -5.51 -6.40
N THR A 229 -23.84 -5.51 -7.70
CA THR A 229 -22.94 -6.41 -8.43
C THR A 229 -21.49 -5.93 -8.41
N THR A 230 -21.20 -4.63 -8.27
CA THR A 230 -19.82 -4.10 -8.28
C THR A 230 -19.28 -3.91 -6.86
N ARG A 231 -18.04 -4.37 -6.61
CA ARG A 231 -17.38 -4.19 -5.32
C ARG A 231 -16.70 -2.82 -5.24
N ASP A 232 -16.68 -2.25 -4.05
CA ASP A 232 -16.16 -0.90 -3.81
C ASP A 232 -14.67 -0.82 -3.45
N GLU A 233 -14.17 0.41 -3.28
CA GLU A 233 -12.76 0.67 -2.95
C GLU A 233 -12.35 0.14 -1.57
N VAL A 234 -13.26 0.06 -0.60
CA VAL A 234 -12.96 -0.50 0.73
C VAL A 234 -12.65 -1.98 0.60
N ASN A 235 -13.43 -2.69 -0.23
CA ASN A 235 -13.21 -4.08 -0.59
C ASN A 235 -11.85 -4.28 -1.30
N ALA A 236 -11.49 -3.39 -2.23
CA ALA A 236 -10.16 -3.38 -2.83
C ALA A 236 -9.05 -3.21 -1.77
N GLY A 237 -9.26 -2.34 -0.78
CA GLY A 237 -8.33 -2.17 0.35
C GLY A 237 -8.06 -3.45 1.13
N HIS A 238 -9.11 -4.18 1.50
CA HIS A 238 -8.98 -5.50 2.14
C HIS A 238 -8.13 -6.46 1.30
N GLN A 239 -8.34 -6.47 -0.02
CA GLN A 239 -7.57 -7.32 -0.91
C GLN A 239 -6.08 -6.94 -0.99
N MET A 240 -5.75 -5.64 -1.00
CA MET A 240 -4.35 -5.19 -1.04
C MET A 240 -3.63 -5.39 0.30
N ILE A 241 -4.34 -5.29 1.42
CA ILE A 241 -3.74 -5.44 2.77
C ILE A 241 -3.51 -6.93 3.11
N HIS A 242 -4.48 -7.80 2.83
CA HIS A 242 -4.45 -9.18 3.33
C HIS A 242 -5.00 -10.23 2.37
N GLY A 243 -5.64 -9.88 1.25
CA GLY A 243 -6.12 -10.84 0.24
C GLY A 243 -7.46 -11.52 0.57
N GLY A 244 -8.09 -11.19 1.70
CA GLY A 244 -9.46 -11.60 2.04
C GLY A 244 -9.64 -12.86 2.90
N GLY A 245 -8.60 -13.64 3.18
CA GLY A 245 -8.66 -14.87 3.99
C GLY A 245 -8.32 -16.13 3.20
N PHE A 246 -8.38 -17.29 3.87
CA PHE A 246 -8.02 -18.60 3.33
C PHE A 246 -8.81 -18.98 2.08
N ASN A 247 -10.12 -18.72 2.08
CA ASN A 247 -11.01 -19.05 0.95
C ASN A 247 -10.95 -18.03 -0.21
N HIS A 248 -10.01 -17.08 -0.14
CA HIS A 248 -9.84 -16.01 -1.12
C HIS A 248 -8.38 -15.96 -1.59
N ASN A 249 -7.77 -14.78 -1.62
CA ASN A 249 -6.47 -14.55 -2.26
C ASN A 249 -5.30 -14.44 -1.27
N THR A 250 -5.50 -14.66 0.03
CA THR A 250 -4.41 -14.52 1.02
C THR A 250 -3.26 -15.49 0.75
N ALA A 251 -3.56 -16.72 0.30
CA ALA A 251 -2.54 -17.69 -0.06
C ALA A 251 -1.85 -17.37 -1.40
N ASN A 252 -2.47 -16.53 -2.25
CA ASN A 252 -1.93 -16.04 -3.51
C ASN A 252 -0.96 -14.86 -3.30
N ARG A 253 -0.15 -14.94 -2.24
CA ARG A 253 0.77 -13.90 -1.76
C ARG A 253 2.06 -14.51 -1.23
N TRP A 254 3.05 -13.65 -1.08
CA TRP A 254 4.26 -13.91 -0.31
C TRP A 254 4.63 -12.67 0.51
N PHE A 255 4.04 -12.53 1.71
CA PHE A 255 4.09 -11.29 2.51
C PHE A 255 5.49 -10.85 2.95
N ASP A 256 6.47 -11.76 2.92
CA ASP A 256 7.88 -11.45 3.18
C ASP A 256 8.54 -10.63 2.07
N LYS A 257 7.97 -10.61 0.86
CA LYS A 257 8.54 -9.88 -0.27
C LYS A 257 8.14 -8.41 -0.23
N THR A 258 9.12 -7.54 -0.49
CA THR A 258 8.96 -6.09 -0.42
C THR A 258 7.86 -5.54 -1.32
N VAL A 259 7.85 -5.92 -2.60
CA VAL A 259 6.93 -5.40 -3.60
C VAL A 259 6.09 -6.56 -4.14
N GLN A 260 4.78 -6.46 -3.95
CA GLN A 260 3.80 -7.36 -4.54
C GLN A 260 2.73 -6.54 -5.25
N PHE A 261 2.77 -6.47 -6.58
CA PHE A 261 1.70 -5.89 -7.35
C PHE A 261 0.53 -6.85 -7.42
N VAL A 262 -0.68 -6.34 -7.22
CA VAL A 262 -1.92 -7.13 -7.28
C VAL A 262 -2.78 -6.58 -8.41
N VAL A 263 -3.22 -7.46 -9.30
CA VAL A 263 -4.03 -7.12 -10.48
C VAL A 263 -5.25 -8.03 -10.49
N THR A 264 -6.44 -7.44 -10.52
CA THR A 264 -7.70 -8.19 -10.59
C THR A 264 -8.41 -7.97 -11.92
N ARG A 265 -9.16 -8.98 -12.37
CA ARG A 265 -9.94 -8.93 -13.61
C ARG A 265 -10.98 -7.80 -13.62
N ASP A 266 -11.46 -7.39 -12.45
CA ASP A 266 -12.46 -6.31 -12.33
C ASP A 266 -11.85 -4.90 -12.25
N GLY A 267 -10.55 -4.75 -12.52
CA GLY A 267 -9.90 -3.45 -12.69
C GLY A 267 -9.30 -2.84 -11.42
N TRP A 268 -9.56 -3.42 -10.25
CA TRP A 268 -8.92 -3.00 -9.01
C TRP A 268 -7.47 -3.50 -8.96
N CYS A 269 -6.53 -2.57 -8.94
CA CYS A 269 -5.11 -2.87 -8.90
C CYS A 269 -4.45 -2.20 -7.70
N GLY A 270 -3.32 -2.72 -7.26
CA GLY A 270 -2.64 -2.15 -6.11
C GLY A 270 -1.30 -2.79 -5.76
N LEU A 271 -0.85 -2.48 -4.56
CA LEU A 271 0.42 -2.93 -3.99
C LEU A 271 0.20 -3.42 -2.55
N CYS A 272 0.76 -4.58 -2.24
CA CYS A 272 1.06 -5.00 -0.87
C CYS A 272 2.57 -4.79 -0.62
N TYR A 273 2.91 -4.02 0.41
CA TYR A 273 4.27 -3.53 0.65
C TYR A 273 4.85 -4.00 2.00
N GLU A 274 6.03 -4.64 2.00
CA GLU A 274 6.74 -4.96 3.26
C GLU A 274 7.51 -3.75 3.80
N HIS A 275 7.09 -3.28 4.99
CA HIS A 275 7.46 -1.96 5.48
C HIS A 275 8.91 -1.81 5.99
N SER A 276 9.60 -2.91 6.28
CA SER A 276 10.88 -2.79 6.99
C SER A 276 11.98 -2.11 6.17
N CYS A 277 11.93 -2.21 4.83
CA CYS A 277 13.00 -1.72 3.96
C CYS A 277 12.99 -0.19 3.74
N ALA A 278 11.81 0.43 3.64
CA ALA A 278 11.62 1.83 3.29
C ALA A 278 10.36 2.47 3.93
N GLU A 279 10.28 3.79 3.94
CA GLU A 279 9.08 4.54 4.31
C GLU A 279 8.01 4.49 3.21
N GLY A 280 6.74 4.64 3.60
CA GLY A 280 5.63 4.76 2.67
C GLY A 280 5.83 5.85 1.62
N ILE A 281 6.37 7.03 1.98
CA ILE A 281 6.60 8.11 1.02
C ILE A 281 7.55 7.73 -0.12
N VAL A 282 8.62 6.98 0.17
CA VAL A 282 9.60 6.52 -0.84
C VAL A 282 8.91 5.56 -1.81
N VAL A 283 8.12 4.63 -1.28
CA VAL A 283 7.39 3.64 -2.08
C VAL A 283 6.31 4.32 -2.93
N ILE A 284 5.56 5.25 -2.35
CA ILE A 284 4.52 5.99 -3.07
C ILE A 284 5.13 6.80 -4.21
N GLN A 285 6.21 7.56 -3.97
CA GLN A 285 6.88 8.33 -5.03
C GLN A 285 7.36 7.43 -6.18
N LEU A 286 7.92 6.27 -5.83
CA LEU A 286 8.38 5.28 -6.80
C LEU A 286 7.20 4.70 -7.61
N VAL A 287 6.13 4.29 -6.94
CA VAL A 287 4.95 3.70 -7.57
C VAL A 287 4.20 4.72 -8.43
N GLU A 288 4.09 5.97 -7.99
CA GLU A 288 3.47 7.04 -8.78
C GLU A 288 4.23 7.28 -10.09
N GLN A 289 5.57 7.22 -10.07
CA GLN A 289 6.36 7.31 -11.31
C GLN A 289 6.13 6.10 -12.21
N ILE A 290 6.03 4.89 -11.66
CA ILE A 290 5.69 3.67 -12.41
C ILE A 290 4.30 3.84 -13.06
N LEU A 291 3.28 4.25 -12.30
CA LEU A 291 1.92 4.45 -12.81
C LEU A 291 1.86 5.53 -13.90
N GLN A 292 2.60 6.62 -13.73
CA GLN A 292 2.71 7.66 -14.76
C GLN A 292 3.33 7.12 -16.06
N ALA A 293 4.40 6.33 -15.96
CA ALA A 293 5.02 5.68 -17.12
C ALA A 293 4.01 4.76 -17.83
N THR A 294 3.26 3.92 -17.08
CA THR A 294 2.25 3.04 -17.68
C THR A 294 1.13 3.80 -18.40
N THR A 295 0.77 4.98 -17.90
CA THR A 295 -0.29 5.82 -18.48
C THR A 295 0.22 6.52 -19.74
N ALA A 296 1.44 7.05 -19.71
CA ALA A 296 2.07 7.72 -20.86
C ALA A 296 2.27 6.74 -22.02
N GLU A 297 2.73 5.53 -21.73
CA GLU A 297 2.91 4.49 -22.73
C GLU A 297 1.59 4.05 -23.38
N LYS A 298 0.53 3.90 -22.56
CA LYS A 298 -0.81 3.59 -23.08
C LYS A 298 -1.31 4.68 -24.04
N ALA A 299 -1.12 5.96 -23.70
CA ALA A 299 -1.51 7.08 -24.57
C ALA A 299 -0.75 7.06 -25.91
N GLN A 300 0.55 6.77 -25.89
CA GLN A 300 1.37 6.63 -27.10
C GLN A 300 0.94 5.44 -27.97
N GLN A 301 0.52 4.32 -27.37
CA GLN A 301 -0.02 3.17 -28.11
C GLN A 301 -1.35 3.50 -28.79
N GLU A 302 -2.22 4.28 -28.13
CA GLU A 302 -3.51 4.72 -28.69
C GLU A 302 -3.34 5.75 -29.82
N GLU A 303 -2.39 6.67 -29.72
CA GLU A 303 -2.08 7.66 -30.77
C GLU A 303 -1.46 7.04 -32.03
N ASN A 304 -0.77 5.91 -31.91
CA ASN A 304 -0.10 5.22 -33.02
C ASN A 304 -1.01 4.23 -33.79
N VAL A 305 -2.30 4.12 -33.44
CA VAL A 305 -3.27 3.33 -34.22
C VAL A 305 -3.75 4.20 -35.40
N PRO A 306 -3.48 3.82 -36.68
CA PRO A 306 -3.93 4.63 -37.82
C PRO A 306 -5.45 4.71 -37.86
N GLU A 307 -6.00 5.93 -37.92
CA GLU A 307 -7.42 6.16 -38.21
C GLU A 307 -7.74 5.62 -39.62
N GLY A 308 -8.54 4.54 -39.67
CA GLY A 308 -9.18 4.07 -40.90
C GLY A 308 -8.60 2.79 -41.50
N VAL A 309 -9.02 1.65 -40.95
CA VAL A 309 -9.26 0.45 -41.78
C VAL A 309 -10.73 0.09 -41.62
N THR A 310 -11.58 0.74 -42.41
CA THR A 310 -12.86 0.15 -42.79
C THR A 310 -12.57 -1.19 -43.44
N GLN A 311 -13.09 -2.27 -42.84
CA GLN A 311 -13.07 -3.61 -43.43
C GLN A 311 -13.56 -3.54 -44.88
N PRO A 312 -12.81 -4.03 -45.88
CA PRO A 312 -13.39 -4.26 -47.19
C PRO A 312 -14.31 -5.47 -47.08
N GLU A 313 -15.58 -5.28 -47.44
CA GLU A 313 -16.50 -6.35 -47.75
C GLU A 313 -15.89 -7.24 -48.83
N PHE A 314 -15.68 -8.53 -48.53
CA PHE A 314 -15.25 -9.51 -49.51
C PHE A 314 -16.46 -9.95 -50.34
N GLU A 315 -16.62 -9.39 -51.54
CA GLU A 315 -17.40 -9.98 -52.62
C GLU A 315 -16.49 -10.67 -53.65
N GLY A 316 -17.02 -11.77 -54.20
CA GLY A 316 -16.31 -12.84 -54.89
C GLY A 316 -15.58 -12.52 -56.21
N GLN A 317 -14.81 -13.55 -56.59
CA GLN A 317 -14.49 -14.06 -57.94
C GLN A 317 -13.03 -13.97 -58.40
N GLN A 318 -12.58 -15.14 -58.86
CA GLN A 318 -11.28 -15.52 -59.38
C GLN A 318 -11.00 -14.87 -60.75
N ASP A 319 -9.72 -14.61 -61.05
CA ASP A 319 -9.10 -15.06 -62.31
C ASP A 319 -7.56 -15.08 -62.18
N PRO A 320 -6.84 -16.13 -62.65
CA PRO A 320 -5.39 -16.19 -62.66
C PRO A 320 -4.79 -15.81 -64.03
N GLU A 321 -3.63 -15.15 -63.99
CA GLU A 321 -2.70 -14.80 -65.08
C GLU A 321 -2.66 -13.34 -65.57
N ALA A 322 -1.44 -12.93 -65.93
CA ALA A 322 -0.97 -11.60 -66.37
C ALA A 322 -0.74 -10.60 -65.21
N VAL A 323 0.45 -10.05 -64.93
CA VAL A 323 1.47 -9.55 -65.86
C VAL A 323 2.85 -9.59 -65.20
N LYS A 324 3.82 -10.22 -65.88
CA LYS A 324 5.24 -9.88 -65.80
C LYS A 324 5.47 -8.61 -66.59
N ALA A 325 6.06 -7.57 -65.98
CA ALA A 325 7.09 -6.67 -66.51
C ALA A 325 7.03 -5.29 -65.87
N ALA A 326 8.02 -4.95 -65.04
CA ALA A 326 8.79 -3.70 -65.11
C ALA A 326 9.73 -3.65 -63.89
N ALA A 327 11.00 -3.93 -64.15
CA ALA A 327 12.09 -3.69 -63.23
C ALA A 327 12.44 -2.19 -63.21
N GLY A 328 12.84 -1.68 -62.04
CA GLY A 328 13.66 -0.47 -61.94
C GLY A 328 13.25 0.45 -60.79
N GLY A 329 14.06 0.48 -59.73
CA GLY A 329 14.01 1.53 -58.70
C GLY A 329 14.50 1.04 -57.36
N GLY A 330 15.74 1.38 -57.00
CA GLY A 330 16.31 1.07 -55.69
C GLY A 330 15.54 1.74 -54.56
N ALA A 331 15.26 0.96 -53.53
CA ALA A 331 14.85 1.45 -52.22
C ALA A 331 15.56 0.58 -51.18
N SER A 332 16.21 1.26 -50.24
CA SER A 332 16.83 0.73 -49.03
C SER A 332 15.99 -0.38 -48.39
N GLU A 333 16.63 -1.50 -48.12
CA GLU A 333 16.11 -2.55 -47.22
C GLU A 333 15.76 -1.90 -45.87
N VAL A 334 14.46 -1.68 -45.66
CA VAL A 334 13.92 -1.53 -44.32
C VAL A 334 14.01 -2.92 -43.72
N GLY A 335 15.05 -3.15 -42.92
CA GLY A 335 15.23 -4.40 -42.21
C GLY A 335 13.99 -4.64 -41.35
N PHE A 336 13.21 -5.66 -41.68
CA PHE A 336 12.23 -6.22 -40.76
C PHE A 336 13.00 -6.65 -39.50
N PRO A 337 12.52 -6.32 -38.29
CA PRO A 337 13.14 -6.85 -37.08
C PRO A 337 13.20 -8.37 -37.19
N SER A 338 14.38 -8.94 -36.98
CA SER A 338 14.57 -10.38 -36.87
C SER A 338 13.56 -10.95 -35.88
N PRO A 339 12.97 -12.14 -36.13
CA PRO A 339 12.07 -12.76 -35.16
C PRO A 339 12.79 -12.85 -33.82
N GLU A 340 12.22 -12.21 -32.79
CA GLU A 340 12.79 -12.25 -31.43
C GLU A 340 13.00 -13.72 -31.04
N GLU A 341 14.19 -14.05 -30.54
CA GLU A 341 14.43 -15.40 -30.03
C GLU A 341 13.41 -15.72 -28.92
N PRO A 342 12.89 -16.96 -28.88
CA PRO A 342 11.87 -17.33 -27.91
C PRO A 342 12.42 -17.23 -26.48
N ALA A 343 11.71 -16.48 -25.63
CA ALA A 343 12.01 -16.38 -24.21
C ALA A 343 11.86 -17.75 -23.52
N PRO A 344 12.68 -18.06 -22.49
CA PRO A 344 12.52 -19.28 -21.70
C PRO A 344 11.14 -19.32 -21.04
N SER A 345 10.46 -20.46 -21.11
CA SER A 345 9.11 -20.61 -20.54
C SER A 345 9.08 -20.42 -19.01
N PRO A 346 7.96 -19.93 -18.45
CA PRO A 346 7.78 -19.82 -17.01
C PRO A 346 7.95 -21.16 -16.30
N THR A 347 8.69 -21.17 -15.19
CA THR A 347 8.92 -22.39 -14.40
C THR A 347 8.00 -22.41 -13.18
N ARG A 348 7.08 -23.38 -13.13
CA ARG A 348 6.22 -23.58 -11.95
C ARG A 348 7.03 -24.05 -10.74
N LEU A 349 6.75 -23.46 -9.58
CA LEU A 349 7.39 -23.80 -8.31
C LEU A 349 6.58 -24.89 -7.59
N GLU A 350 7.13 -26.10 -7.52
CA GLU A 350 6.44 -27.26 -6.94
C GLU A 350 6.90 -27.56 -5.50
N TRP A 351 6.02 -27.30 -4.55
CA TRP A 351 6.30 -27.50 -3.13
C TRP A 351 6.21 -28.97 -2.72
N LYS A 352 7.21 -29.45 -1.97
CA LYS A 352 7.14 -30.71 -1.23
C LYS A 352 6.55 -30.46 0.15
N VAL A 353 5.33 -30.91 0.36
CA VAL A 353 4.57 -30.67 1.59
C VAL A 353 4.43 -31.94 2.40
N THR A 354 4.86 -31.89 3.66
CA THR A 354 4.69 -32.99 4.61
C THR A 354 3.38 -32.81 5.39
N PRO A 355 2.86 -33.86 6.05
CA PRO A 355 1.68 -33.73 6.92
C PRO A 355 1.82 -32.65 8.00
N VAL A 356 3.05 -32.41 8.48
CA VAL A 356 3.35 -31.34 9.44
C VAL A 356 3.13 -29.96 8.79
N ILE A 357 3.63 -29.76 7.57
CA ILE A 357 3.44 -28.51 6.83
C ILE A 357 1.96 -28.28 6.48
N TYR A 358 1.21 -29.32 6.12
CA TYR A 358 -0.23 -29.20 5.94
C TYR A 358 -0.95 -28.66 7.18
N ARG A 359 -0.60 -29.18 8.37
CA ARG A 359 -1.15 -28.66 9.62
C ARG A 359 -0.74 -27.20 9.87
N ARG A 360 0.51 -26.84 9.59
CA ARG A 360 0.97 -25.44 9.71
C ARG A 360 0.22 -24.48 8.78
N MET A 361 -0.13 -24.93 7.57
CA MET A 361 -0.96 -24.13 6.65
C MET A 361 -2.37 -23.91 7.21
N GLN A 362 -2.98 -24.94 7.81
CA GLN A 362 -4.31 -24.80 8.46
C GLN A 362 -4.25 -23.88 9.69
N GLU A 363 -3.23 -24.00 10.53
CA GLU A 363 -3.02 -23.09 11.67
C GLU A 363 -2.88 -21.64 11.20
N ALA A 364 -2.09 -21.40 10.15
CA ALA A 364 -1.92 -20.07 9.56
C ALA A 364 -3.24 -19.55 8.92
N ALA A 365 -4.02 -20.42 8.28
CA ALA A 365 -5.34 -20.11 7.74
C ALA A 365 -6.30 -19.62 8.83
N ASP A 366 -6.42 -20.39 9.91
CA ASP A 366 -7.26 -20.03 11.07
C ASP A 366 -6.83 -18.69 11.69
N HIS A 367 -5.52 -18.42 11.74
CA HIS A 367 -4.99 -17.17 12.29
C HIS A 367 -5.31 -15.96 11.41
N ILE A 368 -5.09 -16.06 10.11
CA ILE A 368 -5.34 -14.94 9.20
C ILE A 368 -6.83 -14.68 9.03
N ASP A 369 -7.68 -15.71 9.01
CA ASP A 369 -9.14 -15.53 8.93
C ASP A 369 -9.67 -14.73 10.13
N ARG A 370 -9.21 -15.02 11.35
CA ARG A 370 -9.55 -14.21 12.54
C ARG A 370 -9.07 -12.77 12.41
N LEU A 371 -7.86 -12.55 11.89
CA LEU A 371 -7.32 -11.20 11.72
C LEU A 371 -8.09 -10.40 10.65
N VAL A 372 -8.55 -11.07 9.60
CA VAL A 372 -9.40 -10.50 8.55
C VAL A 372 -10.77 -10.14 9.09
N GLU A 373 -11.41 -11.04 9.85
CA GLU A 373 -12.69 -10.79 10.52
C GLU A 373 -12.62 -9.68 11.56
N ASP A 374 -11.48 -9.56 12.26
CA ASP A 374 -11.28 -8.55 13.29
C ASP A 374 -11.00 -7.15 12.75
N LEU A 375 -10.59 -7.01 11.49
CA LEU A 375 -10.27 -5.70 10.91
C LEU A 375 -11.54 -4.90 10.58
N ASP A 376 -11.76 -3.80 11.29
CA ASP A 376 -12.70 -2.73 10.89
C ASP A 376 -11.95 -1.76 9.98
N PHE A 377 -12.32 -1.65 8.69
CA PHE A 377 -11.64 -0.81 7.71
C PHE A 377 -12.62 0.06 6.91
N ARG A 378 -12.28 1.33 6.73
CA ARG A 378 -13.14 2.32 6.06
C ARG A 378 -12.33 3.33 5.27
N ILE A 379 -12.82 3.67 4.09
CA ILE A 379 -12.37 4.82 3.31
C ILE A 379 -13.39 5.96 3.50
N LEU A 380 -12.89 7.14 3.88
CA LEU A 380 -13.67 8.37 3.98
C LEU A 380 -13.12 9.37 2.96
N ARG A 381 -13.90 9.66 1.91
CA ARG A 381 -13.63 10.72 0.96
C ARG A 381 -14.34 11.99 1.39
N TYR A 382 -13.61 12.89 2.05
CA TYR A 382 -14.13 14.19 2.46
C TYR A 382 -14.10 15.16 1.27
N LEU A 383 -15.27 15.62 0.84
CA LEU A 383 -15.44 16.48 -0.33
C LEU A 383 -15.69 17.96 0.03
N GLY A 384 -15.72 18.31 1.31
CA GLY A 384 -16.04 19.67 1.74
C GLY A 384 -14.97 20.70 1.36
N TYR A 385 -13.70 20.32 1.40
CA TYR A 385 -12.54 21.10 0.95
C TYR A 385 -11.27 20.23 0.97
N GLY A 386 -10.16 20.79 0.47
CA GLY A 386 -8.84 20.19 0.55
C GLY A 386 -7.74 21.18 0.92
N ARG A 387 -6.51 20.90 0.50
CA ARG A 387 -5.32 21.70 0.83
C ARG A 387 -5.41 23.15 0.37
N ASN A 388 -6.20 23.46 -0.66
CA ASN A 388 -6.39 24.83 -1.15
C ASN A 388 -7.03 25.73 -0.08
N PHE A 389 -8.10 25.24 0.57
CA PHE A 389 -8.74 25.96 1.67
C PHE A 389 -7.79 26.15 2.85
N MET A 390 -7.11 25.09 3.29
CA MET A 390 -6.19 25.13 4.43
C MET A 390 -5.04 26.13 4.20
N LYS A 391 -4.51 26.18 2.97
CA LYS A 391 -3.51 27.18 2.56
C LYS A 391 -4.07 28.61 2.55
N LYS A 392 -5.30 28.80 2.06
CA LYS A 392 -6.00 30.11 2.12
C LYS A 392 -6.19 30.57 3.57
N ALA A 393 -6.48 29.64 4.47
CA ALA A 393 -6.56 29.87 5.92
C ALA A 393 -5.19 30.08 6.59
N LYS A 394 -4.09 30.09 5.82
CA LYS A 394 -2.70 30.26 6.28
C LYS A 394 -2.26 29.19 7.29
N CYS A 395 -2.78 27.97 7.16
CA CYS A 395 -2.41 26.83 7.98
C CYS A 395 -1.67 25.77 7.15
N SER A 396 -0.75 25.03 7.79
CA SER A 396 -0.22 23.79 7.20
C SER A 396 -1.38 22.80 7.04
N PRO A 397 -1.62 22.23 5.85
CA PRO A 397 -2.66 21.22 5.66
C PRO A 397 -2.50 20.03 6.61
N ASP A 398 -1.26 19.65 6.86
CA ASP A 398 -0.92 18.51 7.72
C ASP A 398 -1.29 18.78 9.19
N ALA A 399 -0.79 19.88 9.76
CA ALA A 399 -1.13 20.28 11.13
C ALA A 399 -2.63 20.52 11.32
N PHE A 400 -3.31 21.04 10.29
CA PHE A 400 -4.76 21.23 10.31
C PHE A 400 -5.48 19.87 10.43
N ILE A 401 -5.14 18.90 9.57
CA ILE A 401 -5.74 17.56 9.60
C ILE A 401 -5.44 16.86 10.93
N GLN A 402 -4.23 17.01 11.48
CA GLN A 402 -3.90 16.46 12.79
C GLN A 402 -4.80 17.01 13.89
N LEU A 403 -5.07 18.32 13.93
CA LEU A 403 -6.04 18.89 14.88
C LEU A 403 -7.45 18.32 14.65
N ALA A 404 -7.88 18.13 13.40
CA ALA A 404 -9.17 17.51 13.10
C ALA A 404 -9.28 16.08 13.65
N LEU A 405 -8.21 15.27 13.49
CA LEU A 405 -8.12 13.92 14.03
C LEU A 405 -8.15 13.92 15.57
N GLN A 406 -7.48 14.87 16.22
CA GLN A 406 -7.53 15.01 17.69
C GLN A 406 -8.93 15.38 18.18
N LEU A 407 -9.60 16.32 17.51
CA LEU A 407 -10.99 16.69 17.84
C LEU A 407 -11.96 15.52 17.61
N ALA A 408 -11.76 14.76 16.54
CA ALA A 408 -12.54 13.56 16.24
C ALA A 408 -12.39 12.51 17.34
N PHE A 409 -11.16 12.22 17.76
CA PHE A 409 -10.85 11.29 18.83
C PHE A 409 -11.44 11.75 20.17
N PHE A 410 -11.24 13.02 20.53
CA PHE A 410 -11.77 13.59 21.77
C PHE A 410 -13.30 13.47 21.86
N ARG A 411 -14.02 13.63 20.75
CA ARG A 411 -15.47 13.45 20.71
C ARG A 411 -15.92 12.02 20.93
N CYS A 412 -15.19 11.06 20.37
CA CYS A 412 -15.51 9.65 20.52
C CYS A 412 -15.21 9.15 21.94
N HIS A 413 -14.15 9.67 22.56
CA HIS A 413 -13.55 9.05 23.77
C HIS A 413 -13.55 9.94 25.02
N GLY A 414 -13.90 11.23 24.88
CA GLY A 414 -13.89 12.20 25.98
C GLY A 414 -12.49 12.60 26.48
N GLN A 415 -11.43 12.14 25.82
CA GLN A 415 -10.03 12.41 26.17
C GLN A 415 -9.16 12.37 24.92
N LEU A 416 -7.95 12.95 25.00
CA LEU A 416 -6.90 12.70 24.01
C LEU A 416 -6.14 11.41 24.34
N THR A 417 -5.33 10.96 23.38
CA THR A 417 -4.47 9.78 23.52
C THR A 417 -3.08 10.04 22.96
N SER A 418 -2.09 9.22 23.35
CA SER A 418 -0.80 9.19 22.68
C SER A 418 -1.01 9.00 21.18
N THR A 419 -0.60 10.00 20.41
CA THR A 419 -0.76 10.02 18.96
C THR A 419 0.60 9.93 18.30
N TYR A 420 0.74 9.03 17.34
CA TYR A 420 1.91 8.92 16.47
C TYR A 420 1.56 9.52 15.12
N GLU A 421 2.36 10.45 14.64
CA GLU A 421 2.42 10.86 13.24
C GLU A 421 3.85 10.68 12.72
N SER A 422 4.00 10.08 11.55
CA SER A 422 5.33 9.87 10.95
C SER A 422 5.96 11.17 10.46
N ALA A 423 7.13 11.55 11.01
CA ALA A 423 7.97 12.61 10.46
C ALA A 423 9.16 12.02 9.69
N SER A 424 9.24 12.25 8.39
CA SER A 424 10.42 11.83 7.63
C SER A 424 11.66 12.61 8.06
N THR A 425 12.72 11.89 8.38
CA THR A 425 14.06 12.41 8.74
C THR A 425 15.06 12.20 7.62
N ARG A 426 14.59 11.93 6.39
CA ARG A 426 15.45 11.71 5.20
C ARG A 426 16.38 12.88 4.88
N ARG A 427 16.20 14.06 5.48
CA ARG A 427 17.21 15.15 5.47
C ARG A 427 18.57 14.73 6.00
N PHE A 428 18.61 13.71 6.86
CA PHE A 428 19.82 13.14 7.43
C PHE A 428 20.22 11.87 6.67
N ARG A 429 21.53 11.59 6.64
CA ARG A 429 22.06 10.36 6.04
C ARG A 429 21.44 9.14 6.72
N LEU A 430 20.85 8.25 5.91
CA LEU A 430 20.12 7.04 6.36
C LEU A 430 18.91 7.32 7.26
N GLY A 431 18.43 8.57 7.31
CA GLY A 431 17.23 8.94 8.03
C GLY A 431 16.02 8.10 7.62
N ARG A 432 15.22 7.71 8.61
CA ARG A 432 13.92 7.06 8.46
C ARG A 432 12.84 8.01 8.97
N VAL A 433 12.24 7.69 10.11
CA VAL A 433 11.17 8.49 10.71
C VAL A 433 11.43 8.80 12.18
N ASP A 434 10.94 9.94 12.63
CA ASP A 434 10.67 10.27 14.03
C ASP A 434 9.15 10.40 14.24
N SER A 435 8.70 10.70 15.46
CA SER A 435 7.27 10.79 15.82
C SER A 435 6.83 12.21 16.18
N ILE A 436 5.91 12.76 15.38
CA ILE A 436 5.17 13.97 15.72
C ILE A 436 4.02 13.59 16.66
N ARG A 437 3.93 14.27 17.80
CA ARG A 437 2.90 14.03 18.81
C ARG A 437 1.87 15.15 18.82
N ALA A 438 0.68 14.86 18.29
CA ALA A 438 -0.40 15.85 18.17
C ALA A 438 -1.20 16.08 19.46
N ASN A 439 -1.04 15.22 20.46
CA ASN A 439 -1.84 15.23 21.69
C ASN A 439 -1.28 16.19 22.77
N THR A 440 -1.22 17.48 22.45
CA THR A 440 -0.69 18.52 23.36
C THR A 440 -1.77 19.07 24.31
N PRO A 441 -1.39 19.65 25.46
CA PRO A 441 -2.34 20.36 26.33
C PRO A 441 -3.11 21.49 25.63
N GLN A 442 -2.48 22.16 24.66
CA GLN A 442 -3.08 23.23 23.86
C GLN A 442 -4.17 22.66 22.95
N VAL A 443 -3.92 21.51 22.33
CA VAL A 443 -4.92 20.80 21.53
C VAL A 443 -6.06 20.29 22.41
N LEU A 444 -5.77 19.78 23.62
CA LEU A 444 -6.81 19.35 24.58
C LEU A 444 -7.74 20.52 24.94
N ALA A 445 -7.18 21.65 25.38
CA ALA A 445 -7.95 22.83 25.74
C ALA A 445 -8.79 23.36 24.57
N TRP A 446 -8.28 23.26 23.34
CA TRP A 446 -9.05 23.60 22.13
C TRP A 446 -10.17 22.60 21.86
N CYS A 447 -9.94 21.30 21.98
CA CYS A 447 -10.96 20.26 21.80
C CYS A 447 -12.11 20.42 22.80
N GLU A 448 -11.79 20.68 24.07
CA GLU A 448 -12.78 20.99 25.12
C GLU A 448 -13.63 22.20 24.74
N ALA A 449 -13.01 23.30 24.29
CA ALA A 449 -13.72 24.50 23.87
C ALA A 449 -14.63 24.26 22.64
N MET A 450 -14.19 23.43 21.69
CA MET A 450 -14.98 23.04 20.52
C MET A 450 -16.21 22.20 20.91
N VAL A 451 -16.03 21.19 21.77
CA VAL A 451 -17.12 20.30 22.21
C VAL A 451 -18.13 21.01 23.12
N LEU A 452 -17.66 21.87 24.02
CA LEU A 452 -18.53 22.69 24.87
C LEU A 452 -19.21 23.85 24.12
N ASN A 453 -18.90 24.03 22.83
CA ASN A 453 -19.35 25.16 22.01
C ASN A 453 -19.11 26.51 22.70
N ALA A 454 -17.89 26.70 23.22
CA ALA A 454 -17.48 27.93 23.87
C ALA A 454 -17.61 29.15 22.93
N PRO A 455 -17.59 30.39 23.46
CA PRO A 455 -17.66 31.59 22.63
C PRO A 455 -16.65 31.56 21.48
N LEU A 456 -17.04 32.08 20.30
CA LEU A 456 -16.24 32.01 19.08
C LEU A 456 -14.80 32.52 19.28
N ALA A 457 -14.64 33.64 19.99
CA ALA A 457 -13.33 34.22 20.28
C ALA A 457 -12.43 33.23 21.07
N ASP A 458 -12.98 32.54 22.07
CA ASP A 458 -12.22 31.58 22.88
C ASP A 458 -11.80 30.35 22.05
N ARG A 459 -12.70 29.81 21.23
CA ARG A 459 -12.38 28.72 20.29
C ARG A 459 -11.29 29.11 19.30
N LEU A 460 -11.33 30.32 18.75
CA LEU A 460 -10.33 30.84 17.82
C LEU A 460 -8.96 31.03 18.48
N THR A 461 -8.90 31.65 19.66
CA THR A 461 -7.63 31.87 20.39
C THR A 461 -6.96 30.55 20.76
N LYS A 462 -7.75 29.57 21.24
CA LYS A 462 -7.25 28.23 21.55
C LYS A 462 -6.78 27.48 20.29
N TYR A 463 -7.54 27.58 19.19
CA TYR A 463 -7.13 27.03 17.90
C TYR A 463 -5.77 27.58 17.45
N GLU A 464 -5.60 28.91 17.48
CA GLU A 464 -4.35 29.57 17.05
C GLU A 464 -3.15 29.12 17.89
N THR A 465 -3.36 28.94 19.18
CA THR A 465 -2.32 28.45 20.09
C THR A 465 -1.96 26.99 19.77
N ALA A 466 -2.98 26.14 19.59
CA ALA A 466 -2.81 24.73 19.27
C ALA A 466 -2.13 24.50 17.91
N ILE A 467 -2.60 25.15 16.84
CA ILE A 467 -2.06 24.96 15.49
C ILE A 467 -0.62 25.50 15.36
N LYS A 468 -0.30 26.59 16.08
CA LYS A 468 1.06 27.14 16.11
C LYS A 468 2.03 26.14 16.74
N LEU A 469 1.68 25.60 17.92
CA LEU A 469 2.50 24.60 18.59
C LEU A 469 2.62 23.32 17.77
N GLN A 470 1.51 22.83 17.18
CA GLN A 470 1.55 21.64 16.32
C GLN A 470 2.51 21.83 15.14
N THR A 471 2.49 23.02 14.52
CA THR A 471 3.41 23.35 13.43
C THR A 471 4.87 23.38 13.91
N GLU A 472 5.13 23.89 15.12
CA GLU A 472 6.47 23.89 15.71
C GLU A 472 6.97 22.47 16.00
N ILE A 473 6.14 21.61 16.61
CA ILE A 473 6.47 20.21 16.87
C ILE A 473 6.77 19.46 15.57
N MET A 474 5.94 19.65 14.54
CA MET A 474 6.16 19.09 13.20
C MET A 474 7.52 19.52 12.64
N VAL A 475 7.85 20.82 12.69
CA VAL A 475 9.13 21.36 12.21
C VAL A 475 10.31 20.78 12.99
N ASN A 476 10.23 20.72 14.32
CA ASN A 476 11.30 20.18 15.16
C ASN A 476 11.57 18.71 14.83
N ASN A 477 10.52 17.89 14.63
CA ASN A 477 10.69 16.47 14.30
C ASN A 477 11.36 16.25 12.93
N ILE A 478 10.95 16.97 11.87
CA ILE A 478 11.60 16.81 10.55
C ILE A 478 13.05 17.32 10.56
N LEU A 479 13.41 18.20 11.51
CA LEU A 479 14.77 18.67 11.75
C LEU A 479 15.54 17.80 12.77
N GLY A 480 15.02 16.63 13.14
CA GLY A 480 15.71 15.68 14.02
C GLY A 480 15.78 16.12 15.49
N GLN A 481 14.89 17.04 15.90
CA GLN A 481 14.75 17.53 17.28
C GLN A 481 13.55 16.89 17.99
N GLY A 482 13.01 15.80 17.44
CA GLY A 482 12.04 14.94 18.10
C GLY A 482 12.63 14.19 19.28
N ILE A 483 11.76 13.66 20.14
CA ILE A 483 12.18 12.98 21.38
C ILE A 483 12.10 11.46 21.28
N ASP A 484 11.25 10.92 20.41
CA ASP A 484 10.89 9.51 20.42
C ASP A 484 12.07 8.61 20.03
N ILE A 485 12.76 8.95 18.93
CA ILE A 485 13.94 8.20 18.50
C ILE A 485 15.12 8.42 19.45
N HIS A 486 15.26 9.60 20.05
CA HIS A 486 16.29 9.86 21.05
C HIS A 486 16.07 9.01 22.31
N LEU A 487 14.86 9.00 22.86
CA LEU A 487 14.49 8.16 24.02
C LEU A 487 14.65 6.67 23.72
N LEU A 488 14.28 6.24 22.50
CA LEU A 488 14.53 4.87 22.05
C LEU A 488 16.04 4.55 22.04
N GLY A 489 16.88 5.45 21.52
CA GLY A 489 18.33 5.28 21.51
C GLY A 489 18.91 5.15 22.91
N LEU A 490 18.51 6.01 23.84
CA LEU A 490 18.92 5.94 25.25
C LEU A 490 18.48 4.63 25.90
N ARG A 491 17.28 4.14 25.60
CA ARG A 491 16.77 2.86 26.11
C ARG A 491 17.59 1.67 25.62
N GLU A 492 17.86 1.60 24.32
CA GLU A 492 18.65 0.49 23.76
C GLU A 492 20.10 0.55 24.24
N MET A 493 20.69 1.74 24.39
CA MET A 493 22.02 1.93 24.96
C MET A 493 22.10 1.47 26.43
N ALA A 494 21.11 1.83 27.26
CA ALA A 494 21.05 1.37 28.65
C ALA A 494 21.00 -0.16 28.75
N LYS A 495 20.21 -0.82 27.88
CA LYS A 495 20.16 -2.29 27.79
C LYS A 495 21.51 -2.89 27.39
N GLU A 496 22.16 -2.34 26.37
CA GLU A 496 23.47 -2.81 25.89
C GLU A 496 24.55 -2.69 26.97
N MET A 497 24.51 -1.60 27.74
CA MET A 497 25.46 -1.35 28.83
C MET A 497 25.09 -2.07 30.14
N GLY A 498 23.93 -2.73 30.21
CA GLY A 498 23.42 -3.33 31.44
C GLY A 498 23.12 -2.32 32.55
N VAL A 499 22.83 -1.07 32.18
CA VAL A 499 22.50 0.02 33.11
C VAL A 499 21.00 0.04 33.36
N ASP A 500 20.61 0.06 34.63
CA ASP A 500 19.21 0.26 34.99
C ASP A 500 18.77 1.71 34.67
N ALA A 501 17.65 1.82 33.97
CA ALA A 501 17.10 3.10 33.51
C ALA A 501 15.59 3.14 33.81
N PRO A 502 15.20 3.47 35.06
CA PRO A 502 13.82 3.36 35.55
C PRO A 502 12.77 4.12 34.75
N ILE A 503 13.18 5.19 34.04
CA ILE A 503 12.30 5.96 33.16
C ILE A 503 11.63 5.08 32.09
N PHE A 504 12.33 4.06 31.57
CA PHE A 504 11.82 3.20 30.49
C PHE A 504 10.90 2.07 30.99
N SER A 505 10.87 1.81 32.30
CA SER A 505 9.90 0.95 32.98
C SER A 505 8.77 1.74 33.63
N HIS A 506 8.84 3.08 33.63
CA HIS A 506 7.83 3.91 34.25
C HIS A 506 6.52 3.86 33.45
N ARG A 507 5.37 3.83 34.14
CA ARG A 507 4.03 3.78 33.52
C ARG A 507 3.85 4.85 32.45
N SER A 508 4.34 6.08 32.68
CA SER A 508 4.22 7.17 31.70
C SER A 508 4.93 6.88 30.38
N TYR A 509 6.07 6.18 30.39
CA TYR A 509 6.76 5.79 29.15
C TYR A 509 5.96 4.72 28.39
N HIS A 510 5.34 3.77 29.11
CA HIS A 510 4.45 2.81 28.47
C HIS A 510 3.22 3.49 27.85
N VAL A 511 2.56 4.39 28.59
CA VAL A 511 1.43 5.18 28.07
C VAL A 511 1.85 6.04 26.88
N SER A 512 3.02 6.67 26.91
CA SER A 512 3.50 7.51 25.80
C SER A 512 3.75 6.71 24.53
N ASN A 513 4.14 5.43 24.63
CA ASN A 513 4.41 4.53 23.50
C ASN A 513 3.20 3.65 23.12
N HIS A 514 2.06 3.81 23.80
CA HIS A 514 0.80 3.13 23.47
C HIS A 514 -0.06 4.00 22.55
N PHE A 515 0.22 3.95 21.25
CA PHE A 515 -0.36 4.86 20.26
C PHE A 515 -1.77 4.43 19.84
N ARG A 516 -2.81 4.82 20.60
CA ARG A 516 -4.21 4.56 20.20
C ARG A 516 -4.64 5.32 18.94
N LEU A 517 -3.84 6.29 18.48
CA LEU A 517 -4.04 6.92 17.18
C LEU A 517 -2.69 6.97 16.45
N SER A 518 -2.57 6.17 15.40
CA SER A 518 -1.38 6.10 14.55
C SER A 518 -1.71 6.63 13.17
N THR A 519 -1.02 7.69 12.75
CA THR A 519 -1.36 8.46 11.57
C THR A 519 -0.16 8.65 10.64
N SER A 520 -0.44 8.91 9.37
CA SER A 520 0.57 9.28 8.39
C SER A 520 -0.06 10.02 7.21
N GLN A 521 0.57 11.11 6.78
CA GLN A 521 0.26 11.70 5.49
C GLN A 521 0.88 10.86 4.36
N VAL A 522 0.06 10.52 3.36
CA VAL A 522 0.46 9.76 2.18
C VAL A 522 0.02 10.52 0.92
N PRO A 523 0.81 11.52 0.49
CA PRO A 523 0.47 12.34 -0.65
C PRO A 523 0.71 11.58 -1.96
N THR A 524 -0.31 11.49 -2.79
CA THR A 524 -0.21 10.96 -4.17
C THR A 524 -0.57 12.05 -5.18
N LEU A 525 -0.18 11.86 -6.43
CA LEU A 525 -0.62 12.71 -7.54
C LEU A 525 -1.86 12.12 -8.22
N SER A 526 -1.92 10.79 -8.30
CA SER A 526 -3.08 10.03 -8.77
C SER A 526 -4.19 9.91 -7.70
N ASP A 527 -5.36 9.36 -8.06
CA ASP A 527 -6.45 9.01 -7.11
C ASP A 527 -6.15 7.74 -6.28
N SER A 528 -4.86 7.42 -6.09
CA SER A 528 -4.42 6.33 -5.22
C SER A 528 -4.53 6.70 -3.75
N TRP A 529 -4.62 5.67 -2.91
CA TRP A 529 -4.55 5.81 -1.46
C TRP A 529 -3.89 4.58 -0.83
N MET A 530 -3.35 4.74 0.38
CA MET A 530 -2.64 3.67 1.11
C MET A 530 -3.19 3.55 2.53
N GLY A 531 -3.54 2.34 2.97
CA GLY A 531 -4.07 2.05 4.31
C GLY A 531 -3.26 0.96 5.04
N TYR A 532 -3.45 0.91 6.36
CA TYR A 532 -2.84 -0.06 7.27
C TYR A 532 -3.72 -0.23 8.53
N GLY A 533 -3.53 -1.31 9.29
CA GLY A 533 -4.23 -1.57 10.55
C GLY A 533 -3.77 -0.66 11.71
N ALA A 534 -4.53 -0.66 12.80
CA ALA A 534 -4.12 0.03 14.03
C ALA A 534 -2.88 -0.65 14.65
N VAL A 535 -2.05 0.13 15.35
CA VAL A 535 -0.79 -0.36 15.94
C VAL A 535 -0.95 -0.92 17.37
N VAL A 536 -2.14 -0.74 17.96
CA VAL A 536 -2.55 -1.31 19.25
C VAL A 536 -4.00 -1.80 19.15
N PRO A 537 -4.41 -2.82 19.92
CA PRO A 537 -5.76 -3.41 19.82
C PRO A 537 -6.91 -2.43 20.09
N ASP A 538 -6.69 -1.41 20.92
CA ASP A 538 -7.67 -0.41 21.36
C ASP A 538 -7.49 0.96 20.66
N GLY A 539 -6.94 0.93 19.43
CA GLY A 539 -6.57 2.11 18.69
C GLY A 539 -7.09 2.16 17.26
N TYR A 540 -6.62 3.19 16.54
CA TYR A 540 -6.94 3.46 15.15
C TYR A 540 -5.68 3.61 14.32
N GLY A 541 -5.71 3.09 13.09
CA GLY A 541 -4.86 3.55 12.00
C GLY A 541 -5.58 4.62 11.18
N ALA A 542 -4.91 5.73 10.87
CA ALA A 542 -5.49 6.81 10.09
C ALA A 542 -4.46 7.43 9.13
N SER A 543 -4.40 6.89 7.91
CA SER A 543 -3.65 7.51 6.83
C SER A 543 -4.52 8.51 6.07
N TYR A 544 -3.89 9.53 5.49
CA TYR A 544 -4.64 10.54 4.74
C TYR A 544 -3.86 11.15 3.58
N ASN A 545 -4.61 11.48 2.53
CA ASN A 545 -4.13 12.07 1.28
C ASN A 545 -4.89 13.37 0.98
N PRO A 546 -4.30 14.54 1.26
CA PRO A 546 -4.94 15.81 0.98
C PRO A 546 -4.79 16.21 -0.49
N HIS A 547 -5.89 16.19 -1.24
CA HIS A 547 -6.01 16.70 -2.61
C HIS A 547 -6.27 18.23 -2.61
N PRO A 548 -6.29 18.90 -3.78
CA PRO A 548 -6.62 20.33 -3.86
C PRO A 548 -7.89 20.69 -3.10
N ASP A 549 -8.98 19.97 -3.36
CA ASP A 549 -10.34 20.31 -2.93
C ASP A 549 -11.07 19.15 -2.24
N SER A 550 -10.36 18.06 -1.94
CA SER A 550 -10.86 16.91 -1.17
C SER A 550 -9.75 16.31 -0.29
N ILE A 551 -10.12 15.40 0.60
CA ILE A 551 -9.18 14.62 1.41
C ILE A 551 -9.66 13.17 1.45
N VAL A 552 -8.76 12.22 1.16
CA VAL A 552 -9.04 10.79 1.31
C VAL A 552 -8.44 10.32 2.62
N PHE A 553 -9.21 9.66 3.47
CA PHE A 553 -8.77 9.03 4.71
C PHE A 553 -8.95 7.51 4.61
N CYS A 554 -7.93 6.75 5.01
CA CYS A 554 -8.07 5.32 5.28
C CYS A 554 -8.03 5.10 6.78
N LEU A 555 -9.15 4.64 7.33
CA LEU A 555 -9.36 4.45 8.75
C LEU A 555 -9.40 2.95 9.04
N SER A 556 -8.69 2.51 10.07
CA SER A 556 -8.73 1.14 10.56
C SER A 556 -8.89 1.10 12.08
N ALA A 557 -9.53 0.05 12.57
CA ALA A 557 -9.65 -0.33 13.97
C ALA A 557 -9.82 -1.85 14.08
N PHE A 558 -10.07 -2.37 15.27
CA PHE A 558 -10.34 -3.79 15.49
C PHE A 558 -11.73 -4.00 16.10
N ASN A 559 -12.52 -4.90 15.51
CA ASN A 559 -13.88 -5.25 15.94
C ASN A 559 -13.89 -5.85 17.36
N SER A 560 -12.79 -6.47 17.77
CA SER A 560 -12.55 -7.03 19.10
C SER A 560 -12.48 -5.95 20.19
N CYS A 561 -12.28 -4.68 19.82
CA CYS A 561 -12.35 -3.56 20.75
C CYS A 561 -13.69 -2.83 20.64
N GLU A 562 -14.54 -3.05 21.64
CA GLU A 562 -15.88 -2.43 21.73
C GLU A 562 -15.87 -0.89 21.84
N GLU A 563 -14.73 -0.31 22.23
CA GLU A 563 -14.54 1.15 22.32
C GLU A 563 -14.25 1.78 20.95
N THR A 564 -13.74 1.02 19.98
CA THR A 564 -13.35 1.55 18.68
C THR A 564 -14.37 1.26 17.58
N SER A 565 -14.49 2.19 16.64
CA SER A 565 -15.34 2.05 15.45
C SER A 565 -14.90 3.06 14.39
N THR A 566 -14.51 2.58 13.20
CA THR A 566 -14.11 3.45 12.09
C THR A 566 -15.29 4.27 11.54
N LEU A 567 -16.52 3.75 11.65
CA LEU A 567 -17.74 4.47 11.28
C LEU A 567 -17.96 5.71 12.15
N GLU A 568 -17.97 5.52 13.48
CA GLU A 568 -18.20 6.63 14.42
C GLU A 568 -17.03 7.61 14.42
N PHE A 569 -15.79 7.10 14.34
CA PHE A 569 -14.60 7.95 14.21
C PHE A 569 -14.62 8.76 12.91
N GLY A 570 -14.99 8.14 11.78
CA GLY A 570 -15.11 8.81 10.49
C GLY A 570 -16.19 9.90 10.47
N ARG A 571 -17.36 9.64 11.06
CA ARG A 571 -18.42 10.66 11.24
C ARG A 571 -17.95 11.83 12.09
N SER A 572 -17.26 11.53 13.19
CA SER A 572 -16.69 12.53 14.08
C SER A 572 -15.63 13.39 13.38
N LEU A 573 -14.82 12.78 12.51
CA LEU A 573 -13.80 13.43 11.71
C LEU A 573 -14.39 14.34 10.63
N GLU A 574 -15.37 13.88 9.87
CA GLU A 574 -16.09 14.70 8.89
C GLU A 574 -16.69 15.94 9.57
N ARG A 575 -17.37 15.75 10.70
CA ARG A 575 -17.92 16.85 11.50
C ARG A 575 -16.83 17.79 12.04
N ALA A 576 -15.68 17.26 12.47
CA ALA A 576 -14.56 18.07 12.94
C ALA A 576 -14.02 18.96 11.80
N LEU A 577 -13.84 18.40 10.60
CA LEU A 577 -13.39 19.14 9.42
C LEU A 577 -14.37 20.25 9.03
N ASP A 578 -15.67 19.97 9.03
CA ASP A 578 -16.71 20.96 8.71
C ASP A 578 -16.75 22.11 9.72
N GLU A 579 -16.70 21.81 11.02
CA GLU A 579 -16.72 22.84 12.05
C GLU A 579 -15.43 23.67 12.06
N MET A 580 -14.28 23.05 11.79
CA MET A 580 -13.02 23.77 11.63
C MET A 580 -13.05 24.70 10.42
N ARG A 581 -13.71 24.31 9.32
CA ARG A 581 -13.96 25.21 8.19
C ARG A 581 -14.77 26.42 8.61
N VAL A 582 -15.91 26.20 9.28
CA VAL A 582 -16.77 27.30 9.77
C VAL A 582 -16.00 28.23 10.73
N LEU A 583 -15.21 27.64 11.64
CA LEU A 583 -14.35 28.39 12.56
C LEU A 583 -13.33 29.26 11.80
N MET A 584 -12.68 28.73 10.76
CA MET A 584 -11.69 29.49 10.01
C MET A 584 -12.31 30.52 9.07
N GLU A 585 -13.49 30.25 8.51
CA GLU A 585 -14.21 31.20 7.67
C GLU A 585 -14.68 32.44 8.44
N SER A 586 -14.88 32.33 9.75
CA SER A 586 -15.20 33.51 10.59
C SER A 586 -14.04 34.49 10.69
N LYS A 587 -12.81 34.14 10.28
CA LYS A 587 -11.67 35.07 10.20
C LYS A 587 -11.63 35.89 8.90
N PHE A 588 -12.41 35.49 7.89
CA PHE A 588 -12.48 36.17 6.60
C PHE A 588 -13.61 37.21 6.54
N LYS A 589 -14.48 37.22 7.55
CA LYS A 589 -15.52 38.21 7.77
C LYS A 589 -14.99 39.29 8.70
#